data_AF-Q8EMI1-F1
#
_entry.id   AF-Q8EMI1-F1
#
_cell.length_a   1.000
_cell.length_b   1.000
_cell.length_c   1.000
_cell.angle_alpha   90.00
_cell.angle_beta   90.00
_cell.angle_gamma   90.00
#
_symmetry.space_group_name_H-M   'P 1'
#
loop_
_entity.id
_entity.type
_entity.pdbx_description
1 polymer ?
#
loop_
_entity_poly.entity_id
_entity_poly.type
_entity_poly.pdbx_seq_one_letter_code
_entity_poly.pdbx_strand_id
1 'polypeptide(L)'
;MERFISKLNVGLLYIAQAVLIIMVFLVTADVLGRWIFKQPITGAVELTELGLSMVIFLSIGYTHLKEEHISIDFLIERLPSKAQRLVDVLINIIIMVVMVLMALSLFWYSERLLISGTVTGDLGLPIYLFAAVSGIGAIVFALTALMLAIKYFARVGEK
;
A
#
# COMPACT_ATOMS: atom_id res chain seq x y z
N MET A 1 -13.60 15.72 -5.68
CA MET A 1 -12.28 15.05 -5.64
C MET A 1 -12.22 14.02 -4.52
N GLU A 2 -12.52 14.40 -3.27
CA GLU A 2 -12.42 13.50 -2.10
C GLU A 2 -13.23 12.21 -2.21
N ARG A 3 -14.50 12.30 -2.61
CA ARG A 3 -15.36 11.12 -2.79
C ARG A 3 -14.82 10.12 -3.82
N PHE A 4 -14.09 10.60 -4.83
CA PHE A 4 -13.53 9.74 -5.87
C PHE A 4 -12.30 8.99 -5.34
N ILE A 5 -11.34 9.71 -4.74
CA ILE A 5 -10.13 9.11 -4.15
C ILE A 5 -10.50 8.14 -3.02
N SER A 6 -11.49 8.49 -2.19
CA SER A 6 -11.99 7.58 -1.15
C SER A 6 -12.59 6.31 -1.74
N LYS A 7 -13.41 6.40 -2.80
CA LYS A 7 -13.97 5.23 -3.48
C LYS A 7 -12.89 4.34 -4.09
N LEU A 8 -11.86 4.94 -4.70
CA LEU A 8 -10.71 4.18 -5.23
C LEU A 8 -10.01 3.39 -4.11
N ASN A 9 -9.66 4.06 -3.01
CA ASN A 9 -9.02 3.40 -1.87
C ASN A 9 -9.88 2.28 -1.28
N VAL A 10 -11.20 2.47 -1.17
CA VAL A 10 -12.12 1.42 -0.72
C VAL A 10 -12.14 0.23 -1.67
N GLY A 11 -12.14 0.47 -2.99
CA GLY A 11 -12.06 -0.58 -3.98
C GLY A 11 -10.78 -1.40 -3.87
N LEU A 12 -9.63 -0.71 -3.77
CA LEU A 12 -8.33 -1.37 -3.57
C LEU A 12 -8.26 -2.13 -2.25
N LEU A 13 -8.84 -1.58 -1.18
CA LEU A 13 -8.92 -2.23 0.12
C LEU A 13 -9.69 -3.56 0.06
N TYR A 14 -10.82 -3.62 -0.65
CA TYR A 14 -11.56 -4.88 -0.79
C TYR A 14 -10.73 -5.95 -1.53
N ILE A 15 -9.96 -5.55 -2.53
CA ILE A 15 -9.03 -6.46 -3.22
C ILE A 15 -7.95 -6.93 -2.24
N ALA A 16 -7.34 -6.00 -1.47
CA ALA A 16 -6.33 -6.33 -0.46
C ALA A 16 -6.87 -7.31 0.60
N GLN A 17 -8.09 -7.09 1.08
CA GLN A 17 -8.75 -7.96 2.06
C GLN A 17 -9.01 -9.36 1.48
N ALA A 18 -9.48 -9.44 0.23
CA ALA A 18 -9.69 -10.73 -0.43
C ALA A 18 -8.37 -11.51 -0.56
N VAL A 19 -7.29 -10.84 -1.01
CA VAL A 19 -5.94 -11.44 -1.10
C VAL A 19 -5.48 -11.91 0.28
N LEU A 20 -5.63 -11.08 1.31
CA LEU A 20 -5.22 -11.42 2.67
C LEU A 20 -5.97 -12.64 3.20
N ILE A 21 -7.29 -12.73 2.97
CA ILE A 21 -8.09 -13.89 3.38
C ILE A 21 -7.59 -15.15 2.67
N ILE A 22 -7.34 -15.08 1.36
CA ILE A 22 -6.79 -16.21 0.59
C ILE A 22 -5.43 -16.64 1.16
N MET A 23 -4.56 -15.68 1.49
CA MET A 23 -3.26 -15.96 2.10
C MET A 23 -3.39 -16.66 3.46
N VAL A 24 -4.31 -16.23 4.33
CA VAL A 24 -4.54 -16.87 5.63
C VAL A 24 -4.89 -18.34 5.45
N PHE A 25 -5.80 -18.65 4.53
CA PHE A 25 -6.15 -20.04 4.24
C PHE A 25 -5.00 -20.81 3.60
N LEU A 26 -4.26 -20.21 2.67
CA LEU A 26 -3.11 -20.83 2.01
C LEU A 26 -2.01 -21.19 3.01
N VAL A 27 -1.59 -20.25 3.85
CA VAL A 27 -0.54 -20.46 4.86
C VAL A 27 -1.00 -21.48 5.89
N THR A 28 -2.26 -21.42 6.32
CA THR A 28 -2.82 -22.40 7.25
C THR A 28 -2.81 -23.81 6.63
N ALA A 29 -3.26 -23.95 5.38
CA ALA A 29 -3.25 -25.21 4.67
C ALA A 29 -1.83 -25.73 4.45
N ASP A 30 -0.87 -24.86 4.14
CA ASP A 30 0.54 -25.22 3.99
C ASP A 30 1.15 -25.76 5.29
N VAL A 31 0.91 -25.07 6.41
CA VAL A 31 1.37 -25.53 7.74
C VAL A 31 0.73 -26.88 8.08
N LEU A 32 -0.59 -27.03 7.92
CA LEU A 32 -1.26 -28.31 8.18
C LEU A 32 -0.76 -29.42 7.25
N GLY A 33 -0.51 -29.10 5.98
CA GLY A 33 0.08 -30.00 4.97
C GLY A 33 1.41 -30.59 5.42
N ARG A 34 2.32 -29.72 5.89
CA ARG A 34 3.64 -30.12 6.41
C ARG A 34 3.53 -30.99 7.65
N TRP A 35 2.64 -30.65 8.58
CA TRP A 35 2.52 -31.36 9.85
C TRP A 35 1.82 -32.72 9.72
N ILE A 36 0.74 -32.80 8.95
CA ILE A 36 -0.10 -34.00 8.86
C ILE A 36 0.40 -34.93 7.76
N PHE A 37 0.72 -34.38 6.59
CA PHE A 37 1.01 -35.16 5.37
C PHE A 37 2.50 -35.18 5.01
N LYS A 38 3.35 -34.44 5.74
CA LYS A 38 4.78 -34.24 5.41
C LYS A 38 4.99 -33.72 3.98
N GLN A 39 3.98 -33.06 3.41
CA GLN A 39 3.99 -32.50 2.07
C GLN A 39 3.58 -31.03 2.14
N PRO A 40 4.51 -30.08 1.98
CA PRO A 40 4.18 -28.66 1.88
C PRO A 40 3.41 -28.35 0.58
N ILE A 41 2.72 -27.22 0.56
CA ILE A 41 2.10 -26.69 -0.66
C ILE A 41 3.19 -26.02 -1.50
N THR A 42 3.44 -26.56 -2.69
CA THR A 42 4.38 -25.98 -3.66
C THR A 42 3.97 -24.55 -4.03
N GLY A 43 4.92 -23.61 -3.98
CA GLY A 43 4.66 -22.20 -4.28
C GLY A 43 3.90 -21.41 -3.20
N ALA A 44 3.62 -21.99 -2.02
CA ALA A 44 2.94 -21.27 -0.94
C ALA A 44 3.72 -20.03 -0.46
N VAL A 45 5.06 -20.13 -0.41
CA VAL A 45 5.94 -19.01 -0.04
C VAL A 45 5.85 -17.90 -1.08
N GLU A 46 6.00 -18.24 -2.36
CA GLU A 46 5.96 -17.27 -3.47
C GLU A 46 4.61 -16.53 -3.53
N LEU A 47 3.50 -17.26 -3.41
CA LEU A 47 2.15 -16.66 -3.36
C LEU A 47 1.97 -15.76 -2.14
N THR A 48 2.58 -16.11 -1.01
CA THR A 48 2.53 -15.30 0.21
C THR A 48 3.33 -14.01 0.03
N GLU A 49 4.53 -14.07 -0.55
CA GLU A 49 5.37 -12.90 -0.82
C GLU A 49 4.72 -11.94 -1.81
N LEU A 50 4.22 -12.47 -2.93
CA LEU A 50 3.52 -11.69 -3.94
C LEU A 50 2.21 -11.13 -3.41
N GLY A 51 1.45 -11.94 -2.66
CA GLY A 51 0.22 -11.52 -1.98
C GLY A 51 0.46 -10.38 -0.98
N LEU A 52 1.50 -10.50 -0.15
CA LEU A 52 1.85 -9.49 0.83
C LEU A 52 2.19 -8.14 0.17
N SER A 53 2.92 -8.17 -0.95
CA SER A 53 3.23 -6.95 -1.71
C SER A 53 1.94 -6.22 -2.13
N MET A 54 0.95 -6.96 -2.67
CA MET A 54 -0.34 -6.40 -3.05
C MET A 54 -1.10 -5.87 -1.83
N VAL A 55 -1.17 -6.64 -0.74
CA VAL A 55 -1.90 -6.22 0.47
C VAL A 55 -1.35 -4.88 0.97
N ILE A 56 -0.03 -4.76 1.11
CA ILE A 56 0.62 -3.53 1.60
C ILE A 56 0.25 -2.34 0.73
N PHE A 57 0.51 -2.41 -0.58
CA PHE A 57 0.35 -1.25 -1.45
C PHE A 57 -1.12 -0.90 -1.75
N LEU A 58 -2.03 -1.88 -1.70
CA LEU A 58 -3.45 -1.67 -1.96
C LEU A 58 -4.21 -1.17 -0.71
N SER A 59 -3.75 -1.50 0.50
CA SER A 59 -4.43 -1.05 1.74
C SER A 59 -3.90 0.26 2.28
N ILE A 60 -2.60 0.57 2.11
CA ILE A 60 -1.93 1.68 2.80
C ILE A 60 -2.58 3.05 2.56
N GLY A 61 -3.07 3.31 1.35
CA GLY A 61 -3.76 4.58 1.05
C GLY A 61 -5.07 4.73 1.83
N TYR A 62 -5.82 3.65 2.00
CA TYR A 62 -7.04 3.67 2.83
C TYR A 62 -6.70 3.82 4.31
N THR A 63 -5.66 3.13 4.78
CA THR A 63 -5.18 3.26 6.16
C THR A 63 -4.79 4.70 6.46
N HIS A 64 -4.05 5.36 5.57
CA HIS A 64 -3.68 6.77 5.74
C HIS A 64 -4.87 7.73 5.76
N LEU A 65 -5.98 7.41 5.07
CA LEU A 65 -7.23 8.19 5.17
C LEU A 65 -7.94 8.04 6.53
N LYS A 66 -7.69 6.95 7.24
CA LYS A 66 -8.38 6.60 8.49
C LYS A 66 -7.54 6.85 9.73
N GLU A 67 -6.22 6.71 9.60
CA GLU A 67 -5.24 6.83 10.67
C GLU A 67 -4.47 8.14 10.53
N GLU A 68 -5.18 9.28 10.66
CA GLU A 68 -4.54 10.60 10.78
C GLU A 68 -3.71 10.65 12.10
N HIS A 69 -2.48 10.12 12.02
CA HIS A 69 -1.26 10.38 12.82
C HIS A 69 -1.29 10.40 14.37
N ILE A 70 -1.84 9.36 15.01
CA ILE A 70 -1.86 9.20 16.49
C ILE A 70 -0.47 9.37 17.17
N SER A 71 0.65 9.01 16.52
CA SER A 71 1.97 8.99 17.17
C SER A 71 2.71 10.34 17.21
N ILE A 72 2.42 11.26 16.29
CA ILE A 72 3.10 12.58 16.25
C ILE A 72 2.30 13.62 17.06
N ASP A 73 1.03 13.31 17.35
CA ASP A 73 0.12 14.15 18.10
C ASP A 73 0.70 14.59 19.45
N PHE A 74 1.39 13.75 20.23
CA PHE A 74 1.87 14.19 21.56
C PHE A 74 2.80 15.42 21.53
N LEU A 75 3.62 15.57 20.48
CA LEU A 75 4.50 16.72 20.30
C LEU A 75 3.81 17.86 19.52
N ILE A 76 2.95 17.51 18.56
CA ILE A 76 2.19 18.44 17.72
C ILE A 76 1.08 19.13 18.53
N GLU A 77 0.43 18.44 19.47
CA GLU A 77 -0.65 18.95 20.34
C GLU A 77 -0.24 20.18 21.15
N ARG A 78 1.07 20.34 21.42
CA ARG A 78 1.62 21.51 22.13
C ARG A 78 1.81 22.73 21.24
N LEU A 79 1.70 22.59 19.92
CA LEU A 79 1.86 23.68 18.96
C LEU A 79 0.53 24.44 18.75
N PRO A 80 0.58 25.72 18.34
CA PRO A 80 -0.61 26.44 17.91
C PRO A 80 -1.27 25.75 16.69
N SER A 81 -2.60 25.82 16.59
CA SER A 81 -3.40 25.17 15.53
C SER A 81 -2.88 25.38 14.11
N LYS A 82 -2.31 26.56 13.81
CA LYS A 82 -1.69 26.85 12.51
C LYS A 82 -0.41 26.07 12.24
N ALA A 83 0.44 25.92 13.25
CA ALA A 83 1.69 25.19 13.13
C ALA A 83 1.43 23.67 13.01
N GLN A 84 0.44 23.14 13.74
CA GLN A 84 0.00 21.74 13.59
C GLN A 84 -0.37 21.43 12.15
N ARG A 85 -1.30 22.23 11.58
CA ARG A 85 -1.75 22.07 10.19
C ARG A 85 -0.60 22.19 9.18
N LEU A 86 0.37 23.06 9.42
CA LEU A 86 1.53 23.20 8.52
C LEU A 86 2.44 21.97 8.57
N VAL A 87 2.63 21.38 9.75
CA VAL A 87 3.37 20.11 9.90
C VAL A 87 2.65 18.98 9.17
N ASP A 88 1.32 18.88 9.30
CA ASP A 88 0.53 17.87 8.57
C ASP A 88 0.65 18.02 7.05
N VAL A 89 0.65 19.26 6.55
CA VAL A 89 0.90 19.54 5.12
C VAL A 89 2.29 19.03 4.71
N LEU A 90 3.32 19.35 5.47
CA LEU A 90 4.70 18.91 5.17
C LEU A 90 4.83 17.39 5.17
N ILE A 91 4.27 16.71 6.17
CA ILE A 91 4.26 15.25 6.26
C ILE A 91 3.59 14.64 5.02
N ASN A 92 2.40 15.13 4.66
CA ASN A 92 1.67 14.61 3.51
C ASN A 92 2.37 14.90 2.18
N ILE A 93 3.07 16.03 2.04
CA ILE A 93 3.91 16.31 0.87
C ILE A 93 5.08 15.33 0.79
N ILE A 94 5.78 15.06 1.90
CA ILE A 94 6.88 14.10 1.94
C ILE A 94 6.39 12.71 1.56
N ILE A 95 5.27 12.26 2.15
CA ILE A 95 4.63 10.98 1.81
C ILE A 95 4.31 10.92 0.32
N MET A 96 3.69 11.97 -0.22
CA MET A 96 3.35 12.03 -1.65
C MET A 96 4.59 11.88 -2.53
N VAL A 97 5.67 12.63 -2.25
CA VAL A 97 6.92 12.55 -3.03
C VAL A 97 7.52 11.15 -2.96
N VAL A 98 7.63 10.57 -1.76
CA VAL A 98 8.18 9.22 -1.58
C VAL A 98 7.34 8.19 -2.34
N MET A 99 6.01 8.29 -2.29
CA MET A 99 5.11 7.35 -2.96
C MET A 99 5.13 7.51 -4.49
N VAL A 100 5.31 8.72 -5.02
CA VAL A 100 5.54 8.93 -6.45
C VAL A 100 6.85 8.29 -6.90
N LEU A 101 7.94 8.49 -6.15
CA LEU A 101 9.23 7.87 -6.44
C LEU A 101 9.15 6.34 -6.39
N MET A 102 8.44 5.80 -5.39
CA MET A 102 8.20 4.37 -5.26
C MET A 102 7.40 3.83 -6.45
N ALA A 103 6.32 4.52 -6.85
CA ALA A 103 5.52 4.13 -8.00
C ALA A 103 6.37 4.08 -9.28
N LEU A 104 7.15 5.13 -9.57
CA LEU A 104 8.04 5.18 -10.73
C LEU A 104 9.05 4.03 -10.71
N SER A 105 9.68 3.78 -9.56
CA SER A 105 10.61 2.67 -9.39
C SER A 105 9.94 1.31 -9.64
N LEU A 106 8.73 1.10 -9.13
CA LEU A 106 7.96 -0.13 -9.33
C LEU A 106 7.55 -0.33 -10.80
N PHE A 107 7.19 0.73 -11.52
CA PHE A 107 6.88 0.62 -12.95
C PHE A 107 8.13 0.29 -13.77
N TRP A 108 9.27 0.94 -13.52
CA TRP A 108 10.52 0.59 -14.18
C TRP A 108 10.99 -0.83 -13.83
N TYR A 109 10.80 -1.26 -12.58
CA TYR A 109 11.10 -2.62 -12.17
C TYR A 109 10.18 -3.63 -12.87
N SER A 110 8.88 -3.35 -12.92
CA SER A 110 7.90 -4.15 -13.66
C SER A 110 8.26 -4.27 -15.15
N GLU A 111 8.64 -3.18 -15.79
CA GLU A 111 9.05 -3.20 -17.20
C GLU A 111 10.30 -4.07 -17.41
N ARG A 112 11.31 -3.95 -16.52
CA ARG A 112 12.50 -4.81 -16.57
C ARG A 112 12.14 -6.27 -16.43
N LEU A 113 11.26 -6.62 -15.48
CA LEU A 113 10.80 -7.99 -15.25
C LEU A 113 10.03 -8.56 -16.46
N LEU A 114 9.24 -7.71 -17.12
CA LEU A 114 8.53 -8.08 -18.34
C LEU A 114 9.50 -8.39 -19.48
N ILE A 115 10.50 -7.53 -19.70
CA ILE A 115 11.51 -7.71 -20.75
C ILE A 115 12.39 -8.92 -20.48
N SER A 116 12.77 -9.18 -19.24
CA SER A 116 13.59 -10.34 -18.86
C SER A 116 12.81 -11.65 -18.81
N GLY A 117 11.47 -11.61 -18.90
CA GLY A 117 10.61 -12.78 -18.75
C GLY A 117 10.74 -13.42 -17.37
N THR A 118 11.04 -12.63 -16.33
CA THR A 118 11.27 -13.17 -14.99
C THR A 118 9.98 -13.69 -14.37
N VAL A 119 10.03 -14.95 -13.97
CA VAL A 119 8.95 -15.66 -13.31
C VAL A 119 9.40 -16.17 -11.93
N THR A 120 8.43 -16.50 -11.09
CA THR A 120 8.67 -17.23 -9.84
C THR A 120 9.22 -18.63 -10.11
N GLY A 121 9.95 -19.19 -9.14
CA GLY A 121 10.70 -20.43 -9.31
C GLY A 121 9.80 -21.67 -9.34
N ASP A 122 8.87 -21.77 -8.40
CA ASP A 122 7.99 -22.94 -8.28
C ASP A 122 6.79 -22.85 -9.22
N LEU A 123 6.10 -21.71 -9.24
CA LEU A 123 4.82 -21.59 -9.95
C LEU A 123 4.94 -20.99 -11.35
N GLY A 124 6.10 -20.45 -11.73
CA GLY A 124 6.27 -19.80 -13.03
C GLY A 124 5.39 -18.57 -13.23
N LEU A 125 4.91 -17.96 -12.14
CA LEU A 125 4.08 -16.75 -12.18
C LEU A 125 4.89 -15.54 -12.62
N PRO A 126 4.37 -14.72 -13.55
CA PRO A 126 5.04 -13.50 -14.00
C PRO A 126 5.04 -12.43 -12.90
N ILE A 127 6.23 -12.11 -12.38
CA ILE A 127 6.40 -11.19 -11.24
C ILE A 127 6.01 -9.76 -11.60
N TYR A 128 6.17 -9.37 -12.87
CA TYR A 128 5.89 -8.01 -13.34
C TYR A 128 4.46 -7.55 -13.02
N LEU A 129 3.47 -8.45 -13.06
CA LEU A 129 2.08 -8.11 -12.75
C LEU A 129 1.92 -7.59 -11.31
N PHE A 130 2.57 -8.24 -10.35
CA PHE A 130 2.50 -7.89 -8.94
C PHE A 130 3.24 -6.59 -8.65
N ALA A 131 4.37 -6.35 -9.32
CA ALA A 131 5.10 -5.09 -9.28
C ALA A 131 4.26 -3.93 -9.85
N ALA A 132 3.60 -4.14 -10.99
CA ALA A 132 2.71 -3.14 -11.60
C ALA A 132 1.51 -2.80 -10.71
N VAL A 133 0.85 -3.81 -10.14
CA VAL A 133 -0.28 -3.61 -9.21
C VAL A 133 0.17 -2.85 -7.96
N SER A 134 1.35 -3.16 -7.42
CA SER A 134 1.95 -2.42 -6.31
C SER A 134 2.22 -0.95 -6.69
N GLY A 135 2.70 -0.70 -7.91
CA GLY A 135 2.90 0.65 -8.45
C GLY A 135 1.59 1.45 -8.54
N ILE A 136 0.49 0.81 -8.95
CA ILE A 136 -0.85 1.42 -8.97
C ILE A 136 -1.29 1.79 -7.54
N GLY A 137 -1.10 0.89 -6.57
CA GLY A 137 -1.38 1.17 -5.16
C GLY A 137 -0.60 2.38 -4.63
N ALA A 138 0.69 2.45 -4.95
CA ALA A 138 1.55 3.59 -4.61
C ALA A 138 1.07 4.91 -5.24
N ILE A 139 0.61 4.91 -6.50
CA ILE A 139 0.00 6.11 -7.13
C ILE A 139 -1.24 6.55 -6.36
N VAL A 140 -2.15 5.61 -6.06
CA VAL A 140 -3.39 5.96 -5.34
C VAL A 140 -3.08 6.50 -3.96
N PHE A 141 -2.07 5.97 -3.28
CA PHE A 141 -1.60 6.52 -2.01
C PHE A 141 -0.99 7.93 -2.18
N ALA A 142 -0.16 8.17 -3.20
CA ALA A 142 0.37 9.50 -3.49
C ALA A 142 -0.74 10.54 -3.74
N LEU A 143 -1.78 10.17 -4.50
CA LEU A 143 -2.97 11.02 -4.71
C LEU A 143 -3.72 11.31 -3.41
N THR A 144 -3.78 10.32 -2.53
CA THR A 144 -4.41 10.43 -1.22
C THR A 144 -3.66 11.41 -0.32
N ALA A 145 -2.33 11.28 -0.25
CA ALA A 145 -1.47 12.19 0.51
C ALA A 145 -1.54 13.62 -0.05
N LEU A 146 -1.55 13.79 -1.39
CA LEU A 146 -1.74 15.10 -2.01
C LEU A 146 -3.08 15.74 -1.61
N MET A 147 -4.16 14.97 -1.64
CA MET A 147 -5.49 15.44 -1.25
C MET A 147 -5.52 15.91 0.20
N LEU A 148 -4.92 15.15 1.12
CA LEU A 148 -4.83 15.51 2.53
C LEU A 148 -3.97 16.77 2.73
N ALA A 149 -2.83 16.89 2.04
CA ALA A 149 -2.00 18.09 2.08
C ALA A 149 -2.80 19.34 1.67
N ILE A 150 -3.57 19.26 0.57
CA ILE A 150 -4.42 20.38 0.11
C ILE A 150 -5.47 20.73 1.18
N LYS A 151 -6.09 19.72 1.81
CA LYS A 151 -7.11 19.90 2.84
C LYS A 151 -6.57 20.55 4.10
N TYR A 152 -5.41 20.10 4.60
CA TYR A 152 -4.76 20.72 5.76
C TYR A 152 -4.33 22.15 5.45
N PHE A 153 -3.79 22.41 4.26
CA PHE A 153 -3.38 23.74 3.83
C PHE A 153 -4.56 24.71 3.77
N ALA A 154 -5.70 24.30 3.18
CA ALA A 154 -6.90 25.12 3.13
C ALA A 154 -7.40 25.52 4.53
N ARG A 155 -7.28 24.61 5.50
CA ARG A 155 -7.65 24.86 6.89
C ARG A 155 -6.69 25.80 7.60
N VAL A 156 -5.44 26.01 7.18
CA VAL A 156 -4.49 26.93 7.85
C VAL A 156 -5.04 28.36 7.96
N GLY A 157 -5.88 28.78 6.99
CA GLY A 157 -6.50 30.11 6.95
C GLY A 157 -7.75 30.27 7.82
N GLU A 158 -8.39 29.18 8.23
CA GLU A 158 -9.58 29.20 9.08
C GLU A 158 -9.17 29.39 10.55
N LYS A 159 -9.52 30.55 11.12
CA LYS A 159 -9.23 30.93 12.52
C LYS A 159 -9.91 29.99 13.51
#